data_AF-A0A6P1ZPR6-F1
#
_entry.id   AF-A0A6P1ZPR6-F1
#
_cell.length_a   1.000
_cell.length_b   1.000
_cell.length_c   1.000
_cell.angle_alpha   90.00
_cell.angle_beta   90.00
_cell.angle_gamma   90.00
#
_symmetry.space_group_name_H-M   'P 1'
#
loop_
_entity.id
_entity.type
_entity.pdbx_description
1 polymer ?
#
loop_
_entity_poly.entity_id
_entity_poly.type
_entity_poly.pdbx_seq_one_letter_code
_entity_poly.pdbx_strand_id
1 'polypeptide(L)'
;MRLSELDPLIPLIELREELLKLPKGYSFYEQEIVDFLSRRRWPESNRRIDRTTFWRWRTDNKIEHQKLFSRLDILKLCQICDHYRIDGTRREYLAMLKNQKEVVLNK
;
A
#
# COMPACT_ATOMS: atom_id res chain seq x y z
N MET A 1 8.07 -13.86 11.90
CA MET A 1 6.91 -13.45 11.08
C MET A 1 7.41 -12.73 9.84
N ARG A 2 6.91 -13.08 8.66
CA ARG A 2 7.20 -12.46 7.35
C ARG A 2 5.91 -11.90 6.75
N LEU A 3 6.00 -10.95 5.81
CA LEU A 3 4.80 -10.42 5.14
C LEU A 3 4.01 -11.52 4.41
N SER A 4 4.71 -12.52 3.87
CA SER A 4 4.11 -13.65 3.18
C SER A 4 3.14 -14.47 4.05
N GLU A 5 3.37 -14.47 5.37
CA GLU A 5 2.62 -15.22 6.38
C GLU A 5 1.39 -14.47 6.88
N LEU A 6 1.26 -13.17 6.56
CA LEU A 6 0.09 -12.38 6.92
C LEU A 6 -1.07 -12.68 5.99
N ASP A 7 -2.28 -12.70 6.55
CA ASP A 7 -3.50 -12.76 5.76
C ASP A 7 -3.59 -11.49 4.91
N PRO A 8 -3.55 -11.61 3.58
CA PRO A 8 -3.62 -10.44 2.69
C PRO A 8 -5.00 -9.76 2.71
N LEU A 9 -6.04 -10.42 3.23
CA LEU A 9 -7.41 -9.89 3.37
C LEU A 9 -7.67 -9.22 4.71
N ILE A 10 -6.68 -9.20 5.60
CA ILE A 10 -6.83 -8.59 6.92
C ILE A 10 -7.19 -7.09 6.81
N PRO A 11 -8.12 -6.58 7.64
CA PRO A 11 -8.44 -5.15 7.68
C PRO A 11 -7.21 -4.27 7.90
N LEU A 12 -7.19 -3.06 7.34
CA LEU A 12 -6.06 -2.12 7.46
C LEU A 12 -5.65 -1.83 8.92
N ILE A 13 -6.61 -1.79 9.84
CA ILE A 13 -6.36 -1.50 11.25
C ILE A 13 -5.59 -2.65 11.91
N GLU A 14 -5.99 -3.89 11.63
CA GLU A 14 -5.34 -5.10 12.11
C GLU A 14 -4.00 -5.34 11.39
N LEU A 15 -3.91 -5.05 10.08
CA LEU A 15 -2.65 -5.09 9.33
C LEU A 15 -1.58 -4.21 9.98
N ARG A 16 -1.97 -3.03 10.46
CA ARG A 16 -1.06 -2.12 11.16
C ARG A 16 -0.51 -2.76 12.43
N GLU A 17 -1.34 -3.44 13.21
CA GLU A 17 -0.92 -4.14 14.42
C GLU A 17 0.03 -5.30 14.10
N GLU A 18 -0.30 -6.09 13.09
CA GLU A 18 0.55 -7.19 12.63
C GLU A 18 1.92 -6.71 12.13
N LEU A 19 1.96 -5.63 11.34
CA LEU A 19 3.23 -5.05 10.88
C LEU A 19 4.09 -4.55 12.05
N LEU A 20 3.49 -4.07 13.15
CA LEU A 20 4.23 -3.63 14.34
C LEU A 20 4.89 -4.79 15.09
N LYS A 21 4.36 -6.02 14.97
CA LYS A 21 4.96 -7.23 15.56
C LYS A 21 6.25 -7.66 14.84
N LEU A 22 6.51 -7.16 13.64
CA LEU A 22 7.76 -7.43 12.92
C LEU A 22 8.97 -6.80 13.63
N PRO A 23 10.20 -7.33 13.47
CA PRO A 23 11.40 -6.78 14.07
C PRO A 23 11.63 -5.30 13.72
N LYS A 24 12.14 -4.49 14.66
CA LYS A 24 12.56 -3.11 14.37
C LYS A 24 13.63 -3.11 13.26
N GLY A 25 13.48 -2.26 12.26
CA GLY A 25 14.38 -2.20 11.09
C GLY A 25 14.06 -3.21 9.97
N TYR A 26 13.04 -4.06 10.14
CA TYR A 26 12.59 -4.95 9.06
C TYR A 26 12.17 -4.14 7.84
N SER A 27 12.75 -4.49 6.69
CA SER A 27 12.51 -3.88 5.39
C SER A 27 11.97 -4.92 4.44
N PHE A 28 11.09 -4.51 3.54
CA PHE A 28 10.43 -5.41 2.59
C PHE A 28 11.03 -5.22 1.21
N TYR A 29 11.26 -6.33 0.50
CA TYR A 29 11.66 -6.27 -0.90
C TYR A 29 10.47 -6.05 -1.80
N GLU A 30 10.72 -5.48 -2.99
CA GLU A 30 9.71 -5.28 -4.03
C GLU A 30 8.87 -6.54 -4.27
N GLN A 31 9.51 -7.69 -4.46
CA GLN A 31 8.81 -8.94 -4.76
C GLN A 31 7.86 -9.35 -3.64
N GLU A 32 8.29 -9.21 -2.38
CA GLU A 32 7.48 -9.56 -1.20
C GLU A 32 6.21 -8.71 -1.12
N ILE A 33 6.33 -7.42 -1.44
CA ILE A 33 5.18 -6.49 -1.49
C ILE A 33 4.27 -6.81 -2.65
N VAL A 34 4.82 -7.00 -3.86
CA VAL A 34 4.02 -7.32 -5.04
C VAL A 34 3.24 -8.62 -4.81
N ASP A 35 3.88 -9.64 -4.24
CA ASP A 35 3.24 -10.92 -3.93
C ASP A 35 2.14 -10.76 -2.88
N PHE A 36 2.36 -9.98 -1.83
CA PHE A 36 1.35 -9.69 -0.80
C PHE A 36 0.14 -8.93 -1.39
N LEU A 37 0.39 -7.82 -2.09
CA LEU A 37 -0.66 -7.02 -2.73
C LEU A 37 -1.40 -7.78 -3.83
N SER A 38 -0.70 -8.68 -4.54
CA SER A 38 -1.32 -9.54 -5.54
C SER A 38 -2.32 -10.49 -4.90
N ARG A 39 -2.20 -10.85 -3.63
CA ARG A 39 -3.15 -11.71 -2.93
C ARG A 39 -4.24 -10.92 -2.20
N ARG A 40 -4.04 -9.63 -1.94
CA ARG A 40 -5.09 -8.74 -1.44
C ARG A 40 -6.17 -8.60 -2.51
N ARG A 41 -7.40 -9.00 -2.18
CA ARG A 41 -8.56 -9.04 -3.05
C ARG A 41 -9.76 -8.49 -2.32
N TRP A 42 -10.69 -7.93 -3.08
CA TRP A 42 -12.01 -7.64 -2.57
C TRP A 42 -12.85 -8.91 -2.68
N PRO A 43 -13.60 -9.30 -1.63
CA PRO A 43 -14.59 -10.36 -1.75
C PRO A 43 -15.60 -10.05 -2.86
N GLU A 44 -15.96 -8.77 -3.04
CA GLU A 44 -16.92 -8.33 -4.04
C GLU A 44 -16.31 -7.93 -5.39
N SER A 45 -14.97 -7.93 -5.53
CA SER A 45 -14.30 -7.52 -6.78
C SER A 45 -13.03 -8.29 -7.07
N ASN A 46 -12.97 -8.90 -8.26
CA ASN A 46 -11.78 -9.55 -8.78
C ASN A 46 -10.64 -8.58 -9.15
N ARG A 47 -10.80 -7.27 -8.91
CA ARG A 47 -9.74 -6.29 -9.15
C ARG A 47 -8.54 -6.57 -8.25
N ARG A 48 -7.41 -6.81 -8.90
CA ARG A 48 -6.09 -7.08 -8.30
C ARG A 48 -5.30 -5.78 -8.26
N ILE A 49 -4.50 -5.55 -7.23
CA ILE A 49 -3.31 -4.72 -7.44
C ILE A 49 -2.36 -5.55 -8.28
N ASP A 50 -2.32 -5.21 -9.56
CA ASP A 50 -1.31 -5.71 -10.47
C ASP A 50 0.00 -4.93 -10.27
N ARG A 51 1.05 -5.46 -10.89
CA ARG A 51 2.36 -4.82 -10.94
C ARG A 51 2.27 -3.36 -11.43
N THR A 52 1.30 -3.06 -12.28
CA THR A 52 1.06 -1.71 -12.84
C THR A 52 0.67 -0.70 -11.78
N THR A 53 -0.24 -1.05 -10.87
CA THR A 53 -0.67 -0.14 -9.80
C THR A 53 0.47 0.15 -8.83
N PHE A 54 1.27 -0.88 -8.50
CA PHE A 54 2.48 -0.71 -7.70
C PHE A 54 3.51 0.21 -8.39
N TRP A 55 3.78 0.00 -9.68
CA TRP A 55 4.68 0.86 -10.47
C TRP A 55 4.20 2.30 -10.54
N ARG A 56 2.91 2.53 -10.79
CA ARG A 56 2.31 3.88 -10.83
C ARG A 56 2.49 4.60 -9.50
N TRP A 57 2.22 3.93 -8.38
CA TRP A 57 2.45 4.51 -7.05
C TRP A 57 3.92 4.91 -6.86
N ARG A 58 4.87 4.09 -7.31
CA ARG A 58 6.30 4.43 -7.23
C ARG A 58 6.65 5.66 -8.05
N THR A 59 6.14 5.76 -9.27
CA THR A 59 6.34 6.92 -10.14
C THR A 59 5.72 8.18 -9.53
N ASP A 60 4.49 8.10 -9.02
CA ASP A 60 3.79 9.22 -8.37
C ASP A 60 4.54 9.73 -7.12
N ASN A 61 5.33 8.86 -6.47
CA ASN A 61 6.16 9.19 -5.31
C ASN A 61 7.65 9.43 -5.63
N LYS A 62 8.08 9.33 -6.89
CA LYS A 62 9.48 9.47 -7.34
C LYS A 62 10.47 8.50 -6.67
N ILE A 63 10.04 7.24 -6.52
CA ILE A 63 10.82 6.16 -5.87
C ILE A 63 10.99 4.94 -6.79
N GLU A 64 11.14 5.17 -8.10
CA GLU A 64 11.24 4.16 -9.15
C GLU A 64 12.47 3.26 -9.01
N HIS A 65 13.49 3.68 -8.26
CA HIS A 65 14.71 2.92 -8.01
C HIS A 65 14.77 2.27 -6.60
N GLN A 66 13.83 2.59 -5.72
CA GLN A 66 13.80 2.07 -4.34
C GLN A 66 13.51 0.56 -4.30
N LYS A 67 14.43 -0.24 -3.76
CA LYS A 67 14.29 -1.71 -3.67
C LYS A 67 13.76 -2.21 -2.33
N LEU A 68 13.86 -1.37 -1.30
CA LEU A 68 13.48 -1.67 0.08
C LEU A 68 12.38 -0.74 0.52
N PHE A 69 11.38 -1.29 1.20
CA PHE A 69 10.19 -0.56 1.60
C PHE A 69 9.97 -0.71 3.11
N SER A 70 9.32 0.29 3.68
CA SER A 70 8.99 0.35 5.10
C SER A 70 7.59 -0.21 5.38
N ARG A 71 7.27 -0.40 6.65
CA ARG A 71 5.91 -0.74 7.10
C ARG A 71 4.87 0.30 6.64
N LEU A 72 5.25 1.57 6.63
CA LEU A 72 4.37 2.67 6.21
C LEU A 72 4.05 2.59 4.71
N ASP A 73 5.01 2.15 3.89
CA ASP A 73 4.79 1.97 2.46
C ASP A 73 3.78 0.85 2.20
N ILE A 74 3.87 -0.27 2.94
CA ILE A 74 2.88 -1.35 2.86
C ILE A 74 1.50 -0.85 3.26
N LEU A 75 1.39 -0.12 4.38
CA LEU A 75 0.10 0.42 4.82
C LEU A 75 -0.50 1.38 3.79
N LYS A 76 0.30 2.27 3.21
CA LYS A 76 -0.14 3.16 2.14
C LYS A 76 -0.60 2.39 0.91
N LEU A 77 0.15 1.38 0.48
CA LEU A 77 -0.22 0.54 -0.65
C LEU A 77 -1.52 -0.22 -0.41
N CYS A 78 -1.71 -0.76 0.80
CA CYS A 78 -2.97 -1.40 1.19
C CYS A 78 -4.12 -0.39 1.29
N GLN A 79 -3.87 0.83 1.77
CA GLN A 79 -4.85 1.91 1.77
C GLN A 79 -5.27 2.30 0.36
N ILE A 80 -4.34 2.31 -0.59
CA ILE A 80 -4.64 2.52 -2.01
C ILE A 80 -5.52 1.39 -2.54
N CYS A 81 -5.20 0.11 -2.24
CA CYS A 81 -6.07 -1.02 -2.57
C CYS A 81 -7.49 -0.73 -2.07
N ASP A 82 -7.58 -0.35 -0.79
CA ASP A 82 -8.80 -0.17 -0.03
C ASP A 82 -9.57 1.08 -0.42
N HIS A 83 -8.95 2.07 -1.04
CA HIS A 83 -9.65 3.22 -1.64
C HIS A 83 -10.17 2.91 -3.03
N TYR A 84 -9.49 2.08 -3.83
CA TYR A 84 -10.07 1.57 -5.07
C TYR A 84 -11.36 0.76 -4.85
N ARG A 85 -11.66 0.37 -3.58
CA ARG A 85 -12.95 -0.19 -3.12
C ARG A 85 -14.10 0.81 -3.14
N ILE A 86 -13.87 2.06 -2.72
CA ILE A 86 -14.97 2.97 -2.34
C ILE A 86 -15.43 3.77 -3.56
N ASP A 87 -14.51 4.29 -4.38
CA ASP A 87 -14.90 5.31 -5.36
C ASP A 87 -14.50 5.04 -6.81
N GLY A 88 -13.89 3.89 -7.11
CA GLY A 88 -13.63 3.47 -8.50
C GLY A 88 -12.79 4.42 -9.38
N THR A 89 -12.38 5.60 -8.90
CA THR A 89 -11.74 6.63 -9.70
C THR A 89 -10.47 7.14 -9.04
N ARG A 90 -9.35 6.88 -9.75
CA ARG A 90 -7.98 7.36 -9.47
C ARG A 90 -7.89 8.86 -9.13
N ARG A 91 -8.85 9.65 -9.59
CA ARG A 91 -8.87 11.11 -9.49
C ARG A 91 -9.03 11.60 -8.05
N GLU A 92 -9.80 10.89 -7.24
CA GLU A 92 -10.07 11.27 -5.85
C GLU A 92 -8.93 10.86 -4.91
N TYR A 93 -8.31 9.71 -5.14
CA TYR A 93 -7.07 9.35 -4.45
C TYR A 93 -5.96 10.38 -4.70
N LEU A 94 -5.80 10.82 -5.96
CA LEU A 94 -4.85 11.89 -6.29
C LEU A 94 -5.23 13.23 -5.64
N ALA A 95 -6.52 13.54 -5.52
CA ALA A 95 -7.01 14.73 -4.83
C ALA A 95 -6.72 14.68 -3.32
N MET A 96 -6.91 13.52 -2.67
CA MET A 96 -6.55 13.31 -1.27
C MET A 96 -5.05 13.47 -1.01
N LEU A 97 -4.20 12.88 -1.86
CA LEU A 97 -2.74 13.04 -1.76
C LEU A 97 -2.32 14.51 -1.92
N LYS A 98 -2.98 15.25 -2.81
CA LYS A 98 -2.71 16.67 -3.03
C LYS A 98 -3.07 17.49 -1.78
N ASN A 99 -4.24 17.23 -1.20
CA ASN A 99 -4.68 17.89 0.04
C ASN A 99 -3.76 17.57 1.24
N GLN A 100 -3.24 16.34 1.35
CA GLN A 100 -2.28 16.00 2.40
C GLN A 100 -0.94 16.72 2.25
N LYS A 101 -0.45 16.96 1.03
CA LYS A 101 0.78 17.73 0.79
C LYS A 101 0.60 19.21 1.10
N GLU A 102 -0.55 19.79 0.80
CA GLU A 102 -0.84 21.21 1.08
C GLU A 102 -0.98 21.49 2.59
N VAL A 103 -1.53 20.55 3.37
CA VAL A 103 -1.61 20.67 4.84
C VAL A 103 -0.23 20.61 5.52
N VAL A 104 0.76 19.95 4.92
CA VAL A 104 2.13 19.86 5.47
C VAL A 104 2.96 21.10 5.12
N LEU A 105 2.63 21.81 4.04
CA LEU A 105 3.31 23.06 3.64
C LEU A 105 2.76 24.31 4.36
N ASN A 106 1.58 24.23 4.98
CA ASN A 106 0.95 25.30 5.77
C ASN A 106 1.15 25.15 7.29
N LYS A 107 2.14 24.37 7.72
CA LYS A 107 2.63 24.31 9.12
C LYS A 107 4.07 24.79 9.17
#